data_AF-Q9L9W9-F1
#
_entry.id   AF-Q9L9W9-F1
#
_cell.length_a   1.000
_cell.length_b   1.000
_cell.length_c   1.000
_cell.angle_alpha   90.00
_cell.angle_beta   90.00
_cell.angle_gamma   90.00
#
_symmetry.space_group_name_H-M   'P 1'
#
loop_
_entity.id
_entity.type
_entity.pdbx_description
1 polymer ?
#
loop_
_entity_poly.entity_id
_entity_poly.type
_entity_poly.pdbx_seq_one_letter_code
_entity_poly.pdbx_strand_id
1 'polypeptide(L)'
;MAKEFELEFDKRQTPGNSIDRIRLNGYNTRCVFNQSIRQDIKNYYSQQCCAMCGVHGNSENTQIEIDHKDGRKDDPRVSDLNTQTFDDFQALCKACNDKKRQICKKCKESGYRFDATKIPGNPYPFYEGEFEYDGCVGCYQYDPIQYRKTCNDRIFNEGYQKGYDEGYQIGYNQKTTL
;
A
#
# COMPACT_ATOMS: atom_id res chain seq x y z
N MET A 1 23.75 12.85 -5.93
CA MET A 1 23.64 12.63 -7.39
C MET A 1 22.19 12.82 -7.89
N ALA A 2 21.26 11.87 -7.76
CA ALA A 2 19.88 12.05 -8.27
C ALA A 2 19.05 13.15 -7.57
N LYS A 3 19.40 13.51 -6.33
CA LYS A 3 18.80 14.64 -5.60
C LYS A 3 19.25 16.01 -6.13
N GLU A 4 20.37 16.05 -6.86
CA GLU A 4 21.05 17.28 -7.25
C GLU A 4 21.06 17.49 -8.77
N PHE A 5 21.10 16.40 -9.54
CA PHE A 5 21.14 16.41 -11.00
C PHE A 5 20.02 15.58 -11.60
N GLU A 6 19.53 16.00 -12.77
CA GLU A 6 18.71 15.14 -13.62
C GLU A 6 19.58 14.04 -14.23
N LEU A 7 19.14 12.79 -14.15
CA LEU A 7 19.88 11.63 -14.64
C LEU A 7 19.17 11.01 -15.85
N GLU A 8 19.92 10.81 -16.92
CA GLU A 8 19.50 9.99 -18.05
C GLU A 8 20.26 8.66 -18.06
N PHE A 9 19.53 7.59 -18.36
CA PHE A 9 20.05 6.22 -18.37
C PHE A 9 19.97 5.64 -19.79
N ASP A 10 21.11 5.21 -20.31
CA ASP A 10 21.18 4.37 -21.51
C ASP A 10 21.15 2.89 -21.10
N LYS A 11 20.22 2.13 -21.67
CA LYS A 11 20.01 0.69 -21.40
C LYS A 11 19.89 -0.13 -22.70
N ARG A 12 20.42 0.38 -23.81
CA ARG A 12 20.20 -0.21 -25.14
C ARG A 12 21.09 -1.41 -25.44
N GLN A 13 22.17 -1.63 -24.69
CA GLN A 13 23.16 -2.68 -24.96
C GLN A 13 22.88 -3.95 -24.15
N THR A 14 22.68 -3.81 -22.84
CA THR A 14 22.47 -4.97 -21.96
C THR A 14 20.99 -5.28 -21.78
N PRO A 15 20.54 -6.54 -22.02
CA PRO A 15 19.15 -6.91 -21.77
C PRO A 15 18.81 -6.85 -20.27
N GLY A 16 17.57 -6.46 -19.95
CA GLY A 16 17.07 -6.42 -18.57
C GLY A 16 17.20 -5.04 -17.90
N ASN A 17 17.49 -5.03 -16.59
CA ASN A 17 17.48 -3.80 -15.79
C ASN A 17 18.82 -3.06 -15.73
N SER A 18 19.89 -3.67 -16.26
CA SER A 18 21.24 -3.12 -16.27
C SER A 18 21.30 -1.74 -16.93
N ILE A 19 22.17 -0.89 -16.39
CA ILE A 19 22.42 0.45 -16.92
C ILE A 19 23.76 0.39 -17.64
N ASP A 20 23.77 0.72 -18.93
CA ASP A 20 25.00 0.74 -19.72
C ASP A 20 25.76 2.05 -19.50
N ARG A 21 25.04 3.18 -19.52
CA ARG A 21 25.63 4.52 -19.36
C ARG A 21 24.69 5.46 -18.59
N ILE A 22 25.28 6.44 -17.90
CA ILE A 22 24.58 7.50 -17.18
C ILE A 22 25.07 8.86 -17.67
N ARG A 23 24.15 9.80 -17.91
CA ARG A 23 24.44 11.19 -18.26
C ARG A 23 23.74 12.13 -17.28
N LEU A 24 24.44 13.20 -16.87
CA LEU A 24 23.84 14.31 -16.12
C LEU A 24 23.19 15.29 -17.10
N ASN A 25 21.94 15.67 -16.86
CA ASN A 25 21.16 16.57 -17.73
C ASN A 25 20.74 17.85 -16.99
N GLY A 26 21.69 18.50 -16.33
CA GLY A 26 21.44 19.72 -15.56
C GLY A 26 21.05 19.46 -14.10
N TYR A 27 20.76 20.55 -13.38
CA TYR A 27 20.40 20.50 -11.97
C TYR A 27 18.94 20.14 -11.77
N ASN A 28 18.66 19.36 -10.73
CA ASN A 28 17.30 19.06 -10.32
C ASN A 28 16.69 20.30 -9.64
N THR A 29 15.68 20.89 -10.28
CA THR A 29 14.97 22.08 -9.77
C THR A 29 13.78 21.74 -8.88
N ARG A 30 13.46 20.44 -8.71
CA ARG A 30 12.30 19.98 -7.96
C ARG A 30 12.72 19.52 -6.57
N CYS A 31 11.86 19.78 -5.58
CA CYS A 31 12.03 19.22 -4.24
C CYS A 31 11.91 17.70 -4.31
N VAL A 32 12.96 16.99 -3.91
CA VAL A 32 12.99 15.52 -3.92
C VAL A 32 12.60 14.99 -2.55
N PHE A 33 11.52 14.21 -2.49
CA PHE A 33 11.09 13.55 -1.27
C PHE A 33 12.23 12.74 -0.64
N ASN A 34 12.51 13.00 0.63
CA ASN A 34 13.54 12.29 1.37
C ASN A 34 13.01 10.91 1.81
N GLN A 35 13.59 9.85 1.26
CA GLN A 35 13.16 8.47 1.55
C GLN A 35 13.81 7.87 2.80
N SER A 36 14.62 8.64 3.52
CA SER A 36 15.30 8.16 4.72
C SER A 36 14.27 7.88 5.82
N ILE A 37 14.40 6.72 6.45
CA ILE A 37 13.53 6.29 7.56
C ILE A 37 14.33 6.33 8.86
N ARG A 38 13.71 6.83 9.94
CA ARG A 38 14.29 6.89 11.29
C ARG A 38 14.70 5.50 11.78
N GLN A 39 15.81 5.42 12.51
CA GLN A 39 16.46 4.14 12.82
C GLN A 39 15.64 3.25 13.78
N ASP A 40 14.95 3.84 14.75
CA ASP A 40 14.04 3.14 15.66
C ASP A 40 12.87 2.47 14.91
N ILE A 41 12.30 3.15 13.92
CA ILE A 41 11.24 2.61 13.05
C ILE A 41 11.77 1.43 12.24
N LYS A 42 12.98 1.56 11.67
CA LYS A 42 13.65 0.45 10.97
C LYS A 42 13.84 -0.75 11.88
N ASN A 43 14.32 -0.51 13.11
CA ASN A 43 14.57 -1.57 14.08
C ASN A 43 13.28 -2.28 14.52
N TYR A 44 12.18 -1.53 14.64
CA TYR A 44 10.87 -2.09 14.98
C TYR A 44 10.33 -2.98 13.86
N TYR A 45 10.30 -2.47 12.62
CA TYR A 45 9.69 -3.18 11.49
C TYR A 45 10.57 -4.31 10.92
N SER A 46 11.89 -4.28 11.10
CA SER A 46 12.77 -5.36 10.64
C SER A 46 12.50 -6.70 11.34
N GLN A 47 11.86 -6.67 12.52
CA GLN A 47 11.46 -7.84 13.28
C GLN A 47 10.04 -8.32 12.96
N GLN A 48 9.32 -7.62 12.08
CA GLN A 48 7.93 -7.93 11.74
C GLN A 48 7.84 -8.72 10.44
N CYS A 49 6.85 -9.62 10.35
CA CYS A 49 6.53 -10.29 9.11
C CYS A 49 5.98 -9.31 8.05
N CYS A 50 6.13 -9.68 6.77
CA CYS A 50 5.55 -8.93 5.66
C CYS A 50 4.04 -8.75 5.86
N ALA A 51 3.57 -7.50 5.88
CA ALA A 51 2.17 -7.16 6.08
C ALA A 51 1.26 -7.74 4.98
N MET A 52 1.78 -7.97 3.77
CA MET A 52 0.99 -8.51 2.67
C MET A 52 0.88 -10.04 2.65
N CYS A 53 1.95 -10.76 3.00
CA CYS A 53 2.01 -12.22 2.81
C CYS A 53 2.55 -13.01 4.00
N GLY A 54 2.92 -12.37 5.11
CA GLY A 54 3.31 -13.03 6.36
C GLY A 54 4.72 -13.62 6.38
N VAL A 55 5.49 -13.56 5.29
CA VAL A 55 6.87 -14.07 5.28
C VAL A 55 7.81 -13.18 6.09
N HIS A 56 8.79 -13.81 6.75
CA HIS A 56 9.98 -13.19 7.33
C HIS A 56 11.14 -14.13 6.99
N GLY A 57 11.98 -13.75 6.03
CA GLY A 57 13.03 -14.61 5.52
C GLY A 57 14.27 -13.83 5.12
N ASN A 58 15.32 -14.58 4.78
CA ASN A 58 16.64 -14.01 4.44
C ASN A 58 17.01 -14.19 2.96
N SER A 59 16.10 -14.74 2.13
CA SER A 59 16.35 -14.81 0.69
C SER A 59 16.06 -13.45 0.04
N GLU A 60 16.61 -13.23 -1.16
CA GLU A 60 16.45 -11.97 -1.91
C GLU A 60 14.98 -11.48 -1.93
N ASN A 61 14.03 -12.38 -2.20
CA ASN A 61 12.62 -12.01 -2.34
C ASN A 61 11.83 -12.00 -1.02
N THR A 62 12.40 -12.57 0.05
CA THR A 62 11.72 -12.72 1.35
C THR A 62 12.29 -11.81 2.44
N GLN A 63 13.44 -11.16 2.18
CA GLN A 63 14.02 -10.16 3.06
C GLN A 63 13.02 -9.03 3.31
N ILE A 64 12.92 -8.61 4.57
CA ILE A 64 12.04 -7.52 4.99
C ILE A 64 12.68 -6.17 4.63
N GLU A 65 11.89 -5.35 3.96
CA GLU A 65 12.14 -3.95 3.67
C GLU A 65 11.08 -3.11 4.39
N ILE A 66 11.50 -1.97 4.92
CA ILE A 66 10.59 -1.01 5.54
C ILE A 66 10.16 -0.02 4.46
N ASP A 67 8.88 -0.01 4.15
CA ASP A 67 8.32 0.81 3.08
C ASP A 67 7.31 1.83 3.64
N HIS A 68 7.14 2.94 2.91
CA HIS A 68 6.18 3.98 3.28
C HIS A 68 4.77 3.51 2.93
N LYS A 69 3.79 3.69 3.83
CA LYS A 69 2.38 3.38 3.51
C LYS A 69 1.89 4.23 2.35
N ASP A 70 2.16 5.53 2.38
CA ASP A 70 1.92 6.41 1.23
C ASP A 70 2.90 6.09 0.08
N GLY A 71 2.37 5.41 -0.94
CA GLY A 71 3.13 5.03 -2.13
C GLY A 71 3.38 6.17 -3.12
N ARG A 72 2.64 7.28 -3.04
CA ARG A 72 2.87 8.46 -3.89
C ARG A 72 3.85 9.45 -3.28
N LYS A 73 4.01 9.39 -1.95
CA LYS A 73 4.93 10.24 -1.16
C LYS A 73 4.54 11.70 -1.24
N ASP A 74 3.25 11.93 -1.10
CA ASP A 74 2.64 13.25 -1.23
C ASP A 74 2.58 13.97 0.14
N ASP A 75 2.71 13.25 1.27
CA ASP A 75 2.82 13.86 2.61
C ASP A 75 4.25 14.37 2.90
N PRO A 76 4.51 15.69 2.84
CA PRO A 76 5.86 16.24 3.05
C PRO A 76 6.35 16.05 4.49
N ARG A 77 5.46 15.85 5.46
CA ARG A 77 5.84 15.57 6.85
C ARG A 77 6.71 14.31 6.91
N VAL A 78 6.31 13.23 6.23
CA VAL A 78 7.06 11.95 6.27
C VAL A 78 8.48 12.09 5.71
N SER A 79 8.75 13.11 4.89
CA SER A 79 10.09 13.43 4.40
C SER A 79 11.02 13.99 5.50
N ASP A 80 10.48 14.50 6.60
CA ASP A 80 11.24 14.95 7.78
C ASP A 80 11.31 13.84 8.84
N LEU A 81 12.53 13.37 9.11
CA LEU A 81 12.85 12.33 10.09
C LEU A 81 12.29 12.63 11.49
N ASN A 82 12.19 13.90 11.89
CA ASN A 82 11.72 14.27 13.22
C ASN A 82 10.21 14.08 13.38
N THR A 83 9.47 14.12 12.29
CA THR A 83 8.00 14.06 12.29
C THR A 83 7.45 12.71 11.86
N GLN A 84 8.34 11.77 11.49
CA GLN A 84 8.00 10.38 11.19
C GLN A 84 7.42 9.67 12.41
N THR A 85 6.37 8.89 12.17
CA THR A 85 5.68 8.04 13.13
C THR A 85 5.73 6.59 12.66
N PHE A 86 5.46 5.63 13.55
CA PHE A 86 5.40 4.22 13.15
C PHE A 86 4.31 3.97 12.10
N ASP A 87 3.18 4.66 12.20
CA ASP A 87 2.02 4.48 11.31
C ASP A 87 2.29 4.91 9.86
N ASP A 88 3.35 5.65 9.60
CA ASP A 88 3.78 6.03 8.25
C ASP A 88 4.39 4.87 7.45
N PHE A 89 4.73 3.76 8.13
CA PHE A 89 5.52 2.68 7.56
C PHE A 89 4.87 1.31 7.71
N GLN A 90 5.36 0.37 6.92
CA GLN A 90 4.98 -1.04 6.99
C GLN A 90 6.17 -1.93 6.62
N ALA A 91 6.21 -3.13 7.20
CA ALA A 91 7.16 -4.17 6.81
C ALA A 91 6.63 -4.91 5.58
N LEU A 92 7.41 -4.95 4.50
CA LEU A 92 7.10 -5.72 3.29
C LEU A 92 8.31 -6.55 2.91
N CYS A 93 8.11 -7.80 2.49
CA CYS A 93 9.19 -8.51 1.82
C CYS A 93 9.50 -7.83 0.48
N LYS A 94 10.75 -7.94 -0.01
CA LYS A 94 11.19 -7.34 -1.28
C LYS A 94 10.21 -7.59 -2.43
N ALA A 95 9.73 -8.82 -2.60
CA ALA A 95 8.77 -9.15 -3.66
C ALA A 95 7.44 -8.40 -3.54
N CYS A 96 6.91 -8.24 -2.32
CA CYS A 96 5.71 -7.47 -2.06
C CYS A 96 5.94 -5.96 -2.23
N ASN A 97 7.10 -5.46 -1.81
CA ASN A 97 7.48 -4.07 -2.02
C ASN A 97 7.58 -3.72 -3.51
N ASP A 98 8.24 -4.57 -4.31
CA ASP A 98 8.34 -4.41 -5.76
C ASP A 98 6.96 -4.43 -6.42
N LYS A 99 6.06 -5.34 -5.99
CA LYS A 99 4.66 -5.37 -6.44
C LYS A 99 3.93 -4.08 -6.10
N LYS A 100 4.01 -3.62 -4.85
CA LYS A 100 3.41 -2.35 -4.39
C LYS A 100 3.87 -1.19 -5.25
N ARG A 101 5.18 -1.09 -5.52
CA ARG A 101 5.75 -0.05 -6.38
C ARG A 101 5.11 -0.02 -7.78
N GLN A 102 4.95 -1.18 -8.43
CA GLN A 102 4.33 -1.23 -9.76
C GLN A 102 2.85 -0.85 -9.73
N ILE A 103 2.13 -1.26 -8.68
CA ILE A 103 0.72 -0.91 -8.50
C ILE A 103 0.56 0.60 -8.26
N CYS A 104 1.38 1.19 -7.39
CA CYS A 104 1.34 2.63 -7.10
C CYS A 104 1.72 3.49 -8.31
N LYS A 105 2.63 3.04 -9.17
CA LYS A 105 2.93 3.70 -10.46
C LYS A 105 1.69 3.78 -11.35
N LYS A 106 1.03 2.64 -11.58
CA LYS A 106 -0.21 2.59 -12.37
C LYS A 106 -1.30 3.48 -11.78
N CYS A 107 -1.46 3.46 -10.46
CA CYS A 107 -2.39 4.35 -9.76
C CYS A 107 -2.08 5.83 -10.04
N LYS A 108 -0.81 6.24 -9.96
CA LYS A 108 -0.38 7.61 -10.25
C LYS A 108 -0.60 8.02 -11.71
N GLU A 109 -0.37 7.10 -12.64
CA GLU A 109 -0.55 7.33 -14.08
C GLU A 109 -2.03 7.41 -14.47
N SER A 110 -2.89 6.55 -13.91
CA SER A 110 -4.31 6.49 -14.25
C SER A 110 -5.18 7.48 -13.48
N GLY A 111 -4.75 7.91 -12.30
CA GLY A 111 -5.61 8.64 -11.36
C GLY A 111 -6.61 7.75 -10.61
N TYR A 112 -6.54 6.43 -10.77
CA TYR A 112 -7.45 5.47 -10.12
C TYR A 112 -6.72 4.51 -9.19
N ARG A 113 -7.31 4.28 -8.01
CA ARG A 113 -6.79 3.37 -6.99
C ARG A 113 -6.80 1.92 -7.47
N PHE A 114 -5.96 1.10 -6.84
CA PHE A 114 -5.91 -0.33 -7.10
C PHE A 114 -7.10 -1.05 -6.47
N ASP A 115 -7.91 -1.68 -7.29
CA ASP A 115 -8.97 -2.59 -6.88
C ASP A 115 -8.40 -3.83 -6.17
N ALA A 116 -8.59 -3.91 -4.84
CA ALA A 116 -8.10 -5.01 -4.03
C ALA A 116 -8.79 -6.35 -4.31
N THR A 117 -9.98 -6.37 -4.93
CA THR A 117 -10.69 -7.61 -5.30
C THR A 117 -9.96 -8.42 -6.38
N LYS A 118 -9.00 -7.81 -7.07
CA LYS A 118 -8.07 -8.49 -7.98
C LYS A 118 -7.17 -9.49 -7.26
N ILE A 119 -7.05 -9.41 -5.94
CA ILE A 119 -6.45 -10.45 -5.11
C ILE A 119 -7.58 -11.41 -4.72
N PRO A 120 -7.56 -12.68 -5.16
CA PRO A 120 -8.61 -13.63 -4.84
C PRO A 120 -8.86 -13.73 -3.33
N GLY A 121 -10.13 -13.71 -2.93
CA GLY A 121 -10.56 -13.77 -1.53
C GLY A 121 -10.72 -12.41 -0.85
N ASN A 122 -10.26 -11.31 -1.47
CA ASN A 122 -10.56 -9.98 -0.95
C ASN A 122 -12.02 -9.58 -1.26
N PRO A 123 -12.82 -9.22 -0.24
CA PRO A 123 -14.25 -8.97 -0.41
C PRO A 123 -14.58 -7.59 -1.00
N TYR A 124 -13.72 -6.58 -0.79
CA TYR A 124 -14.00 -5.20 -1.18
C TYR A 124 -12.81 -4.59 -1.92
N PRO A 125 -13.02 -3.62 -2.81
CA PRO A 125 -11.91 -2.97 -3.52
C PRO A 125 -11.06 -2.10 -2.58
N PHE A 126 -11.68 -1.50 -1.57
CA PHE A 126 -11.08 -0.58 -0.61
C PHE A 126 -11.70 -0.77 0.77
N TYR A 127 -10.95 -0.42 1.82
CA TYR A 127 -11.52 -0.32 3.16
C TYR A 127 -12.06 1.09 3.48
N GLU A 128 -11.79 2.08 2.63
CA GLU A 128 -12.29 3.45 2.73
C GLU A 128 -12.09 4.18 1.38
N GLY A 129 -12.95 5.14 1.07
CA GLY A 129 -12.86 5.94 -0.15
C GLY A 129 -13.29 5.20 -1.43
N GLU A 130 -13.03 5.85 -2.57
CA GLU A 130 -13.56 5.47 -3.87
C GLU A 130 -12.46 5.09 -4.88
N PHE A 131 -12.86 4.73 -6.10
CA PHE A 131 -11.92 4.39 -7.16
C PHE A 131 -11.06 5.57 -7.62
N GLU A 132 -11.64 6.77 -7.72
CA GLU A 132 -10.90 7.97 -8.09
C GLU A 132 -9.92 8.34 -6.98
N TYR A 133 -8.71 8.74 -7.35
CA TYR A 133 -7.68 9.01 -6.36
C TYR A 133 -7.93 10.35 -5.66
N ASP A 134 -8.16 10.26 -4.35
CA ASP A 134 -8.22 11.34 -3.37
C ASP A 134 -7.20 11.15 -2.23
N GLY A 135 -6.37 10.10 -2.30
CA GLY A 135 -5.39 9.74 -1.28
C GLY A 135 -5.04 8.26 -1.29
N CYS A 136 -4.09 7.85 -0.44
CA CYS A 136 -3.76 6.43 -0.28
C CYS A 136 -4.57 5.73 0.83
N VAL A 137 -5.08 6.48 1.81
CA VAL A 137 -5.91 5.94 2.90
C VAL A 137 -7.13 5.23 2.32
N GLY A 138 -7.34 3.97 2.72
CA GLY A 138 -8.40 3.10 2.21
C GLY A 138 -7.92 2.05 1.20
N CYS A 139 -6.75 2.23 0.60
CA CYS A 139 -6.17 1.28 -0.35
C CYS A 139 -5.53 0.08 0.37
N TYR A 140 -5.70 -1.13 -0.17
CA TYR A 140 -5.00 -2.34 0.32
C TYR A 140 -3.48 -2.15 0.38
N GLN A 141 -2.89 -1.46 -0.60
CA GLN A 141 -1.44 -1.23 -0.65
C GLN A 141 -0.95 -0.26 0.43
N TYR A 142 -1.83 0.61 0.92
CA TYR A 142 -1.50 1.58 1.98
C TYR A 142 -1.39 0.86 3.32
N ASP A 143 -2.40 0.07 3.68
CA ASP A 143 -2.37 -0.70 4.92
C ASP A 143 -3.13 -2.03 4.77
N PRO A 144 -2.42 -3.13 4.42
CA PRO A 144 -3.02 -4.45 4.28
C PRO A 144 -3.63 -4.98 5.59
N ILE A 145 -3.12 -4.55 6.74
CA ILE A 145 -3.60 -4.99 8.06
C ILE A 145 -4.91 -4.30 8.37
N GLN A 146 -4.97 -2.98 8.22
CA GLN A 146 -6.19 -2.20 8.41
C GLN A 146 -7.28 -2.62 7.42
N TYR A 147 -6.90 -2.91 6.17
CA TYR A 147 -7.81 -3.46 5.18
C TYR A 147 -8.48 -4.74 5.70
N ARG A 148 -7.70 -5.73 6.15
CA ARG A 148 -8.26 -7.01 6.64
C ARG A 148 -9.18 -6.81 7.85
N LYS A 149 -8.79 -5.99 8.82
CA LYS A 149 -9.61 -5.68 10.00
C LYS A 149 -10.96 -5.08 9.60
N THR A 150 -10.91 -3.99 8.82
CA THR A 150 -12.12 -3.26 8.40
C THR A 150 -13.04 -4.13 7.55
N CYS A 151 -12.48 -4.92 6.63
CA CYS A 151 -13.27 -5.83 5.80
C CYS A 151 -13.94 -6.93 6.62
N ASN A 152 -13.26 -7.50 7.61
CA ASN A 152 -13.84 -8.49 8.51
C ASN A 152 -14.97 -7.89 9.35
N ASP A 153 -14.78 -6.69 9.89
CA ASP A 153 -15.81 -5.98 10.67
C ASP A 153 -17.03 -5.67 9.80
N ARG A 154 -16.82 -5.24 8.55
CA ARG A 154 -17.89 -5.03 7.57
C ARG A 154 -18.68 -6.31 7.29
N ILE A 155 -17.98 -7.41 6.98
CA ILE A 155 -18.62 -8.70 6.74
C ILE A 155 -19.45 -9.13 7.95
N PHE A 156 -18.90 -8.99 9.16
CA PHE A 156 -19.61 -9.32 10.39
C PHE A 156 -20.89 -8.49 10.54
N ASN A 157 -20.80 -7.18 10.36
CA ASN A 157 -21.94 -6.27 10.49
C ASN A 157 -23.00 -6.51 9.40
N GLU A 158 -22.61 -6.74 8.16
CA GLU A 158 -23.52 -7.07 7.06
C GLU A 158 -24.23 -8.41 7.31
N GLY A 159 -23.50 -9.41 7.82
CA GLY A 159 -24.07 -10.70 8.23
C GLY A 159 -25.06 -10.54 9.39
N TYR A 160 -24.71 -9.74 10.39
CA TYR A 160 -25.59 -9.43 11.52
C TYR A 160 -26.88 -8.72 11.08
N GLN A 161 -26.77 -7.70 10.22
CA GLN A 161 -27.91 -6.98 9.68
C GLN A 161 -28.84 -7.89 8.87
N LYS A 162 -28.30 -8.72 7.98
CA LYS A 162 -29.11 -9.69 7.23
C LYS A 162 -29.86 -10.66 8.14
N GLY A 163 -29.19 -11.19 9.16
CA GLY A 163 -29.83 -12.09 10.13
C GLY A 163 -30.94 -11.40 10.93
N TYR A 164 -30.76 -10.12 11.29
CA TYR A 164 -31.80 -9.32 11.93
C TYR A 164 -33.01 -9.09 11.01
N ASP A 165 -32.76 -8.68 9.76
CA ASP A 165 -33.81 -8.40 8.79
C ASP A 165 -34.62 -9.66 8.44
N GLU A 166 -33.95 -10.79 8.21
CA GLU A 166 -34.61 -12.08 7.96
C GLU A 166 -35.46 -12.53 9.16
N GLY A 167 -34.93 -12.41 10.39
CA GLY A 167 -35.67 -12.72 11.61
C GLY A 167 -36.89 -11.83 11.82
N TYR A 168 -36.77 -10.53 11.52
CA TYR A 168 -37.88 -9.58 11.58
C TYR A 168 -38.96 -9.92 10.55
N GLN A 169 -38.60 -10.22 9.30
CA GLN A 169 -39.57 -10.59 8.25
C GLN A 169 -40.31 -11.89 8.59
N ILE A 170 -39.61 -12.91 9.11
CA ILE A 170 -40.24 -14.17 9.54
C ILE A 170 -41.23 -13.91 10.69
N GLY A 171 -40.82 -13.13 11.70
CA GLY A 171 -41.67 -12.79 12.85
C GLY A 171 -42.88 -11.92 12.48
N TYR A 172 -42.73 -11.01 11.53
CA TYR A 172 -43.84 -10.21 11.00
C TYR A 172 -44.86 -11.08 10.26
N ASN A 173 -44.40 -11.93 9.35
CA ASN A 173 -45.26 -12.83 8.59
C ASN A 173 -46.02 -13.81 9.49
N GLN A 174 -45.40 -14.33 10.56
CA GLN A 174 -46.11 -15.18 11.53
C GLN A 174 -47.22 -14.45 12.31
N LYS A 175 -47.11 -13.13 12.51
CA LYS A 175 -48.11 -12.32 13.23
C LYS A 175 -49.27 -11.86 12.36
N THR A 176 -49.08 -11.73 11.05
CA THR A 176 -50.13 -11.25 10.11
C THR A 176 -50.94 -12.37 9.46
N THR A 177 -50.60 -13.63 9.74
CA THR A 177 -51.30 -14.81 9.16
C THR A 177 -52.25 -15.48 10.17
N LEU A 178 -52.64 -14.79 11.24
CA LEU A 178 -53.63 -15.21 12.25
C LEU A 178 -54.87 -14.31 12.21
#